data_AF-A0A947AIA7-F1
#
_entry.id   AF-A0A947AIA7-F1
#
_cell.length_a   1.000
_cell.length_b   1.000
_cell.length_c   1.000
_cell.angle_alpha   90.00
_cell.angle_beta   90.00
_cell.angle_gamma   90.00
#
_symmetry.space_group_name_H-M   'P 1'
#
loop_
_entity.id
_entity.type
_entity.pdbx_description
1 polymer ?
#
loop_
_entity_poly.entity_id
_entity_poly.type
_entity_poly.pdbx_seq_one_letter_code
_entity_poly.pdbx_strand_id
1 'polypeptide(L)'
;GKGDQSVDHSQSGADIAVKILAEKGFKSKDIKTVAFLIEKHLFLIKTATRRDIHDEETSIFCAKTIEEVDRLKMLYLLTVADSMATGPKAWNDWMQTLLRDLFLKVLNVLKKGELASHEAVKAVEKKKNDVLDQAWPRERKKALEKLFNAFSPRYLLYAHTNQILEDIELYESLGEKDFVWNITKSDDANTRIVRICAKDRPGLFSSISGIFTLNNVDIIDAQIFTWRNRVALDIFNVKPPPEQLFEEERWKRAEKNLESALSGDFDLVKSLDEKMMAYKPFKNRSLIRPHRIVIDNDSSSFFTIVEVFTYDFPGLLFNITDALYRCKLDIWVAKIATKADQVVDVFYVRDFDGQKVGSSDRVGEIKNAIQQRLPGSASGHLAGVTYSQKSQNTV
;
A
#
# COMPACT_ATOMS: atom_id res chain seq x y z
N GLY A 1 -9.40 -16.38 -26.59
CA GLY A 1 -8.79 -15.51 -25.57
C GLY A 1 -8.04 -16.32 -24.51
N LYS A 2 -8.74 -17.04 -23.62
CA LYS A 2 -8.14 -17.69 -22.43
C LYS A 2 -7.31 -18.97 -22.69
N GLY A 3 -7.10 -19.35 -23.95
CA GLY A 3 -6.46 -20.62 -24.32
C GLY A 3 -4.93 -20.58 -24.41
N ASP A 4 -4.33 -19.39 -24.46
CA ASP A 4 -2.88 -19.21 -24.59
C ASP A 4 -2.39 -18.24 -23.52
N GLN A 5 -1.52 -18.71 -22.62
CA GLN A 5 -1.02 -17.94 -21.46
C GLN A 5 0.16 -17.02 -21.83
N SER A 6 0.67 -17.11 -23.06
CA SER A 6 1.83 -16.35 -23.53
C SER A 6 1.48 -14.97 -24.14
N VAL A 7 0.21 -14.74 -24.51
CA VAL A 7 -0.29 -13.49 -25.11
C VAL A 7 -1.24 -12.81 -24.12
N ASP A 8 -1.23 -11.46 -24.05
CA ASP A 8 -2.24 -10.73 -23.27
C ASP A 8 -3.64 -11.08 -23.79
N HIS A 9 -4.33 -11.95 -23.04
CA HIS A 9 -5.65 -12.46 -23.40
C HIS A 9 -6.69 -11.35 -23.61
N SER A 10 -6.48 -10.19 -22.99
CA SER A 10 -7.34 -9.01 -23.13
C SER A 10 -7.17 -8.42 -24.54
N GLN A 11 -5.92 -8.24 -24.98
CA GLN A 11 -5.61 -7.74 -26.32
C GLN A 11 -6.08 -8.70 -27.41
N SER A 12 -5.74 -9.99 -27.27
CA SER A 12 -6.18 -11.02 -28.20
C SER A 12 -7.72 -11.10 -28.28
N GLY A 13 -8.41 -10.96 -27.14
CA GLY A 13 -9.87 -10.91 -27.10
C GLY A 13 -10.45 -9.71 -27.83
N ALA A 14 -9.85 -8.53 -27.66
CA ALA A 14 -10.28 -7.30 -28.34
C ALA A 14 -10.14 -7.42 -29.86
N ASP A 15 -9.00 -7.94 -30.34
CA ASP A 15 -8.74 -8.10 -31.78
C ASP A 15 -9.76 -9.06 -32.44
N ILE A 16 -10.13 -10.14 -31.75
CA ILE A 16 -11.16 -11.09 -32.21
C ILE A 16 -12.53 -10.39 -32.27
N ALA A 17 -12.89 -9.63 -31.24
CA ALA A 17 -14.17 -8.94 -31.17
C ALA A 17 -14.31 -7.88 -32.30
N VAL A 18 -13.23 -7.17 -32.62
CA VAL A 18 -13.22 -6.20 -33.72
C VAL A 18 -13.61 -6.87 -35.04
N LYS A 19 -12.99 -8.02 -35.36
CA LYS A 19 -13.28 -8.77 -36.60
C LYS A 19 -14.73 -9.21 -36.67
N ILE A 20 -15.22 -9.86 -35.61
CA ILE A 20 -16.59 -10.40 -35.55
C ILE A 20 -17.64 -9.29 -35.66
N LEU A 21 -17.45 -8.17 -34.97
CA LEU A 21 -18.41 -7.07 -34.98
C LEU A 21 -18.39 -6.31 -36.32
N ALA A 22 -17.22 -6.18 -36.95
CA ALA A 22 -17.11 -5.61 -38.29
C ALA A 22 -17.85 -6.48 -39.32
N GLU A 23 -17.67 -7.81 -39.28
CA GLU A 23 -18.39 -8.76 -40.15
C GLU A 23 -19.92 -8.71 -39.95
N LYS A 24 -20.37 -8.45 -38.73
CA LYS A 24 -21.79 -8.30 -38.39
C LYS A 24 -22.38 -6.92 -38.70
N GLY A 25 -21.60 -5.99 -39.26
CA GLY A 25 -22.09 -4.69 -39.70
C GLY A 25 -22.32 -3.68 -38.57
N PHE A 26 -21.69 -3.84 -37.40
CA PHE A 26 -21.78 -2.85 -36.32
C PHE A 26 -21.05 -1.55 -36.68
N LYS A 27 -21.48 -0.43 -36.08
CA LYS A 27 -20.85 0.88 -36.32
C LYS A 27 -19.45 0.91 -35.72
N SER A 28 -18.53 1.63 -36.39
CA SER A 28 -17.14 1.78 -35.94
C SER A 28 -17.02 2.26 -34.48
N LYS A 29 -17.90 3.17 -34.03
CA LYS A 29 -17.92 3.66 -32.64
C LYS A 29 -18.20 2.54 -31.62
N ASP A 30 -19.17 1.68 -31.93
CA ASP A 30 -19.56 0.57 -31.04
C ASP A 30 -18.46 -0.48 -31.01
N ILE A 31 -17.86 -0.79 -32.18
CA ILE A 31 -16.74 -1.72 -32.29
C ILE A 31 -15.56 -1.26 -31.43
N LYS A 32 -15.16 0.01 -31.54
CA LYS A 32 -14.07 0.59 -30.73
C LYS A 32 -14.39 0.53 -29.23
N THR A 33 -15.64 0.78 -28.87
CA THR A 33 -16.09 0.74 -27.47
C THR A 33 -16.00 -0.67 -26.91
N VAL A 34 -16.52 -1.68 -27.62
CA VAL A 34 -16.46 -3.09 -27.18
C VAL A 34 -15.02 -3.58 -27.13
N ALA A 35 -14.20 -3.26 -28.13
CA ALA A 35 -12.79 -3.61 -28.15
C ALA A 35 -12.06 -3.05 -26.92
N PHE A 36 -12.27 -1.77 -26.61
CA PHE A 36 -11.72 -1.14 -25.41
C PHE A 36 -12.18 -1.86 -24.13
N LEU A 37 -13.48 -2.15 -23.99
CA LEU A 37 -14.00 -2.80 -22.79
C LEU A 37 -13.37 -4.18 -22.57
N ILE A 38 -13.15 -4.95 -23.64
CA ILE A 38 -12.49 -6.25 -23.57
C ILE A 38 -11.00 -6.07 -23.22
N GLU A 39 -10.31 -5.16 -23.90
CA GLU A 39 -8.89 -4.91 -23.66
C GLU A 39 -8.63 -4.43 -22.22
N LYS A 40 -9.49 -3.54 -21.71
CA LYS A 40 -9.34 -2.88 -20.41
C LYS A 40 -10.17 -3.50 -19.29
N HIS A 41 -10.79 -4.68 -19.48
CA HIS A 41 -11.71 -5.25 -18.48
C HIS A 41 -11.09 -5.42 -17.06
N LEU A 42 -9.77 -5.62 -16.96
CA LEU A 42 -9.06 -5.68 -15.67
C LEU A 42 -8.53 -4.33 -15.16
N PHE A 43 -8.67 -3.24 -15.93
CA PHE A 43 -8.04 -1.96 -15.65
C PHE A 43 -8.51 -1.37 -14.32
N LEU A 44 -9.82 -1.18 -14.14
CA LEU A 44 -10.35 -0.54 -12.92
C LEU A 44 -10.03 -1.36 -11.67
N ILE A 45 -10.20 -2.68 -11.71
CA ILE A 45 -9.91 -3.54 -10.55
C ILE A 45 -8.41 -3.59 -10.22
N LYS A 46 -7.54 -3.63 -11.23
CA LYS A 46 -6.09 -3.54 -11.02
C LYS A 46 -5.70 -2.19 -10.45
N THR A 47 -6.24 -1.09 -10.98
CA THR A 47 -5.95 0.25 -10.44
C THR A 47 -6.45 0.37 -9.00
N ALA A 48 -7.70 -0.04 -8.72
CA ALA A 48 -8.30 0.06 -7.39
C ALA A 48 -7.48 -0.66 -6.31
N THR A 49 -6.87 -1.80 -6.69
CA THR A 49 -6.11 -2.66 -5.77
C THR A 49 -4.61 -2.37 -5.74
N ARG A 50 -4.03 -1.83 -6.81
CA ARG A 50 -2.57 -1.68 -6.96
C ARG A 50 -2.10 -0.25 -6.96
N ARG A 51 -3.00 0.72 -7.10
CA ARG A 51 -2.64 2.14 -7.08
C ARG A 51 -3.30 2.80 -5.90
N ASP A 52 -2.71 3.90 -5.48
CA ASP A 52 -3.39 4.78 -4.56
C ASP A 52 -4.56 5.49 -5.25
N ILE A 53 -5.77 4.98 -5.07
CA ILE A 53 -7.00 5.60 -5.57
C ILE A 53 -7.27 6.97 -4.96
N HIS A 54 -6.55 7.34 -3.91
CA HIS A 54 -6.63 8.67 -3.32
C HIS A 54 -5.60 9.64 -3.88
N ASP A 55 -4.58 9.15 -4.58
CA ASP A 55 -3.71 9.98 -5.40
C ASP A 55 -4.51 10.50 -6.60
N GLU A 56 -4.50 11.82 -6.79
CA GLU A 56 -5.18 12.46 -7.90
C GLU A 56 -4.55 12.04 -9.23
N GLU A 57 -3.23 11.81 -9.29
CA GLU A 57 -2.54 11.32 -10.49
C GLU A 57 -3.12 9.99 -10.98
N THR A 58 -3.52 9.10 -10.06
CA THR A 58 -4.20 7.84 -10.38
C THR A 58 -5.54 8.09 -11.07
N SER A 59 -6.35 9.02 -10.55
CA SER A 59 -7.66 9.34 -11.11
C SER A 59 -7.54 10.02 -12.48
N ILE A 60 -6.55 10.89 -12.64
CA ILE A 60 -6.22 11.56 -13.91
C ILE A 60 -5.74 10.56 -14.94
N PHE A 61 -4.83 9.66 -14.57
CA PHE A 61 -4.35 8.59 -15.44
C PHE A 61 -5.51 7.72 -15.93
N CYS A 62 -6.43 7.36 -15.05
CA CYS A 62 -7.64 6.63 -15.43
C CYS A 62 -8.54 7.44 -16.36
N ALA A 63 -8.78 8.71 -16.06
CA ALA A 63 -9.60 9.58 -16.89
C ALA A 63 -8.99 9.76 -18.29
N LYS A 64 -7.67 9.97 -18.40
CA LYS A 64 -6.95 10.04 -19.67
C LYS A 64 -7.03 8.72 -20.46
N THR A 65 -6.93 7.59 -19.76
CA THR A 65 -7.02 6.26 -20.40
C THR A 65 -8.43 5.93 -20.89
N ILE A 66 -9.46 6.33 -20.12
CA ILE A 66 -10.86 5.98 -20.39
C ILE A 66 -11.54 7.01 -21.30
N GLU A 67 -11.12 8.27 -21.26
CA GLU A 67 -11.54 9.41 -22.12
C GLU A 67 -13.01 9.83 -21.98
N GLU A 68 -13.96 8.89 -21.96
CA GLU A 68 -15.40 9.15 -22.03
C GLU A 68 -16.17 8.61 -20.81
N VAL A 69 -17.14 9.40 -20.33
CA VAL A 69 -17.99 9.06 -19.17
C VAL A 69 -18.79 7.77 -19.39
N ASP A 70 -19.35 7.56 -20.58
CA ASP A 70 -20.14 6.36 -20.83
C ASP A 70 -19.27 5.10 -20.90
N ARG A 71 -18.04 5.23 -21.43
CA ARG A 71 -17.03 4.16 -21.40
C ARG A 71 -16.62 3.80 -19.97
N LEU A 72 -16.46 4.79 -19.08
CA LEU A 72 -16.23 4.56 -17.65
C LEU A 72 -17.37 3.77 -17.00
N LYS A 73 -18.63 4.16 -17.23
CA LYS A 73 -19.80 3.45 -16.67
C LYS A 73 -19.86 2.01 -17.15
N MET A 74 -19.69 1.77 -18.45
CA MET A 74 -19.68 0.42 -19.02
C MET A 74 -18.54 -0.42 -18.46
N LEU A 75 -17.34 0.15 -18.35
CA LEU A 75 -16.18 -0.55 -17.80
C LEU A 75 -16.37 -0.89 -16.32
N TYR A 76 -16.94 0.02 -15.53
CA TYR A 76 -17.27 -0.23 -14.12
C TYR A 76 -18.23 -1.41 -13.98
N LEU A 77 -19.34 -1.40 -14.73
CA LEU A 77 -20.32 -2.49 -14.69
C LEU A 77 -19.72 -3.83 -15.12
N LEU A 78 -18.91 -3.83 -16.19
CA LEU A 78 -18.19 -5.01 -16.64
C LEU A 78 -17.24 -5.53 -15.55
N THR A 79 -16.50 -4.64 -14.89
CA THR A 79 -15.55 -4.97 -13.82
C THR A 79 -16.26 -5.60 -12.62
N VAL A 80 -17.41 -5.03 -12.21
CA VAL A 80 -18.25 -5.57 -11.14
C VAL A 80 -18.73 -6.98 -11.50
N ALA A 81 -19.30 -7.15 -12.70
CA ALA A 81 -19.82 -8.43 -13.17
C ALA A 81 -18.73 -9.51 -13.23
N ASP A 82 -17.57 -9.19 -13.79
CA ASP A 82 -16.41 -10.11 -13.87
C ASP A 82 -15.90 -10.47 -12.47
N SER A 83 -15.77 -9.49 -11.58
CA SER A 83 -15.29 -9.73 -10.22
C SER A 83 -16.25 -10.61 -9.41
N MET A 84 -17.56 -10.36 -9.49
CA MET A 84 -18.59 -11.17 -8.84
C MET A 84 -18.61 -12.61 -9.38
N ALA A 85 -18.40 -12.80 -10.68
CA ALA A 85 -18.36 -14.13 -11.30
C ALA A 85 -17.15 -14.97 -10.85
N THR A 86 -16.10 -14.35 -10.30
CA THR A 86 -14.89 -15.05 -9.81
C THR A 86 -14.97 -15.51 -8.34
N GLY A 87 -16.09 -15.27 -7.66
CA GLY A 87 -16.37 -15.77 -6.30
C GLY A 87 -15.99 -14.81 -5.15
N PRO A 88 -16.40 -15.12 -3.91
CA PRO A 88 -16.35 -14.18 -2.77
C PRO A 88 -14.93 -13.81 -2.33
N LYS A 89 -13.92 -14.62 -2.66
CA LYS A 89 -12.51 -14.27 -2.40
C LYS A 89 -12.00 -13.13 -3.29
N ALA A 90 -12.62 -12.91 -4.45
CA ALA A 90 -12.25 -11.86 -5.38
C ALA A 90 -13.13 -10.60 -5.24
N TRP A 91 -14.30 -10.73 -4.61
CA TRP A 91 -15.28 -9.66 -4.42
C TRP A 91 -15.78 -9.63 -2.98
N ASN A 92 -15.33 -8.65 -2.20
CA ASN A 92 -15.73 -8.40 -0.82
C ASN A 92 -16.15 -6.92 -0.62
N ASP A 93 -16.71 -6.57 0.53
CA ASP A 93 -17.25 -5.22 0.80
C ASP A 93 -16.20 -4.11 0.71
N TRP A 94 -14.96 -4.45 1.08
CA TRP A 94 -13.82 -3.56 0.93
C TRP A 94 -13.49 -3.29 -0.54
N MET A 95 -13.44 -4.33 -1.38
CA MET A 95 -13.20 -4.23 -2.82
C MET A 95 -14.29 -3.42 -3.52
N GLN A 96 -15.55 -3.63 -3.12
CA GLN A 96 -16.69 -2.84 -3.57
C GLN A 96 -16.48 -1.35 -3.29
N THR A 97 -16.02 -1.02 -2.09
CA THR A 97 -15.75 0.36 -1.68
C THR A 97 -14.61 0.97 -2.47
N LEU A 98 -13.47 0.28 -2.61
CA LEU A 98 -12.34 0.77 -3.41
C LEU A 98 -12.72 1.04 -4.88
N LEU A 99 -13.45 0.10 -5.50
CA LEU A 99 -13.84 0.24 -6.91
C LEU A 99 -14.86 1.38 -7.09
N ARG A 100 -15.83 1.51 -6.18
CA ARG A 100 -16.81 2.60 -6.19
C ARG A 100 -16.14 3.96 -6.01
N ASP A 101 -15.22 4.07 -5.07
CA ASP A 101 -14.53 5.33 -4.78
C ASP A 101 -13.64 5.75 -5.96
N LEU A 102 -12.92 4.81 -6.57
CA LEU A 102 -12.18 5.08 -7.81
C LEU A 102 -13.12 5.54 -8.94
N PHE A 103 -14.23 4.83 -9.16
CA PHE A 103 -15.21 5.20 -10.19
C PHE A 103 -15.73 6.64 -10.00
N LEU A 104 -16.12 7.00 -8.79
CA LEU A 104 -16.65 8.35 -8.50
C LEU A 104 -15.59 9.43 -8.74
N LYS A 105 -14.34 9.19 -8.38
CA LYS A 105 -13.24 10.14 -8.62
C LYS A 105 -12.95 10.31 -10.10
N VAL A 106 -12.81 9.22 -10.86
CA VAL A 106 -12.58 9.28 -12.30
C VAL A 106 -13.76 9.94 -13.02
N LEU A 107 -14.99 9.64 -12.59
CA LEU A 107 -16.19 10.29 -13.12
C LEU A 107 -16.17 11.80 -12.87
N ASN A 108 -15.74 12.24 -11.69
CA ASN A 108 -15.61 13.65 -11.35
C ASN A 108 -14.57 14.35 -12.25
N VAL A 109 -13.40 13.73 -12.45
CA VAL A 109 -12.36 14.24 -13.35
C VAL A 109 -12.88 14.35 -14.79
N LEU A 110 -13.55 13.32 -15.33
CA LEU A 110 -14.10 13.34 -16.68
C LEU A 110 -15.21 14.38 -16.89
N LYS A 111 -15.99 14.68 -15.83
CA LYS A 111 -17.08 15.67 -15.91
C LYS A 111 -16.61 17.10 -15.71
N LYS A 112 -15.67 17.33 -14.80
CA LYS A 112 -15.27 18.68 -14.35
C LYS A 112 -13.91 19.13 -14.88
N GLY A 113 -13.04 18.21 -15.29
CA GLY A 113 -11.70 18.51 -15.82
C GLY A 113 -10.68 19.02 -14.78
N GLU A 114 -11.00 19.01 -13.49
CA GLU A 114 -10.14 19.60 -12.46
C GLU A 114 -9.08 18.61 -11.91
N LEU A 115 -7.83 19.10 -11.87
CA LEU A 115 -6.58 18.39 -11.53
C LEU A 115 -6.18 18.45 -10.05
N ALA A 116 -6.86 19.31 -9.29
CA ALA A 116 -6.85 19.44 -7.84
C ALA A 116 -7.99 20.40 -7.58
N SER A 117 -9.18 19.88 -7.26
CA SER A 117 -10.35 20.75 -7.29
C SER A 117 -10.17 21.86 -6.26
N HIS A 118 -10.65 23.05 -6.60
CA HIS A 118 -10.86 24.09 -5.60
C HIS A 118 -11.70 23.53 -4.42
N GLU A 119 -12.46 22.46 -4.68
CA GLU A 119 -13.18 21.64 -3.70
C GLU A 119 -12.26 20.82 -2.77
N ALA A 120 -11.14 20.24 -3.24
CA ALA A 120 -10.18 19.52 -2.40
C ALA A 120 -9.46 20.46 -1.42
N VAL A 121 -9.02 21.63 -1.91
CA VAL A 121 -8.45 22.69 -1.07
C VAL A 121 -9.49 23.17 -0.05
N LYS A 122 -10.72 23.46 -0.50
CA LYS A 122 -11.83 23.83 0.39
C LYS A 122 -12.18 22.74 1.40
N ALA A 123 -12.11 21.47 1.02
CA ALA A 123 -12.40 20.34 1.91
C ALA A 123 -11.34 20.24 3.00
N VAL A 124 -10.06 20.40 2.65
CA VAL A 124 -8.96 20.45 3.62
C VAL A 124 -9.08 21.67 4.54
N GLU A 125 -9.37 22.85 3.99
CA GLU A 125 -9.61 24.07 4.77
C GLU A 125 -10.79 23.92 5.72
N LYS A 126 -11.89 23.31 5.25
CA LYS A 126 -13.07 23.02 6.07
C LYS A 126 -12.71 22.07 7.20
N LYS A 127 -12.07 20.93 6.93
CA LYS A 127 -11.62 19.99 7.97
C LYS A 127 -10.72 20.68 9.00
N LYS A 128 -9.79 21.53 8.52
CA LYS A 128 -8.91 22.31 9.40
C LYS A 128 -9.72 23.23 10.32
N ASN A 129 -10.68 23.98 9.77
CA ASN A 129 -11.53 24.85 10.58
C ASN A 129 -12.39 24.07 11.57
N ASP A 130 -13.01 22.97 11.14
CA ASP A 130 -13.84 22.10 11.98
C ASP A 130 -13.05 21.56 13.20
N VAL A 131 -11.76 21.24 13.01
CA VAL A 131 -10.86 20.83 14.11
C VAL A 131 -10.46 22.03 14.98
N LEU A 132 -10.08 23.16 14.38
CA LEU A 132 -9.62 24.36 15.10
C LEU A 132 -10.73 25.05 15.90
N ASP A 133 -11.99 24.87 15.53
CA ASP A 133 -13.14 25.41 16.25
C ASP A 133 -13.47 24.61 17.51
N GLN A 134 -13.04 23.35 17.57
CA GLN A 134 -13.13 22.49 18.76
C GLN A 134 -11.93 22.69 19.71
N ALA A 135 -10.92 23.46 19.31
CA ALA A 135 -9.67 23.62 20.04
C ALA A 135 -9.74 24.75 21.08
N TRP A 136 -9.88 24.38 22.34
CA TRP A 136 -9.80 25.27 23.50
C TRP A 136 -8.81 24.72 24.55
N PRO A 137 -8.01 25.55 25.25
CA PRO A 137 -7.90 27.02 25.19
C PRO A 137 -7.10 27.55 23.98
N ARG A 138 -6.94 28.88 23.86
CA ARG A 138 -6.30 29.56 22.70
C ARG A 138 -4.89 29.04 22.40
N GLU A 139 -4.16 28.60 23.42
CA GLU A 139 -2.85 27.98 23.32
C GLU A 139 -2.90 26.68 22.51
N ARG A 140 -3.90 25.83 22.76
CA ARG A 140 -4.13 24.58 22.01
C ARG A 140 -4.41 24.90 20.55
N LYS A 141 -5.27 25.89 20.26
CA LYS A 141 -5.55 26.33 18.88
C LYS A 141 -4.28 26.74 18.12
N LYS A 142 -3.41 27.54 18.73
CA LYS A 142 -2.11 27.91 18.12
C LYS A 142 -1.18 26.71 17.89
N ALA A 143 -1.17 25.74 18.81
CA ALA A 143 -0.38 24.51 18.65
C ALA A 143 -0.90 23.67 17.48
N LEU A 144 -2.22 23.52 17.35
CA LEU A 144 -2.84 22.82 16.23
C LEU A 144 -2.57 23.51 14.90
N GLU A 145 -2.64 24.84 14.82
CA GLU A 145 -2.30 25.59 13.61
C GLU A 145 -0.88 25.26 13.11
N LYS A 146 0.10 25.14 14.03
CA LYS A 146 1.46 24.70 13.69
C LYS A 146 1.49 23.24 13.24
N LEU A 147 0.76 22.36 13.91
CA LEU A 147 0.69 20.94 13.58
C LEU A 147 0.07 20.69 12.19
N PHE A 148 -0.97 21.43 11.82
CA PHE A 148 -1.58 21.38 10.49
C PHE A 148 -0.59 21.71 9.36
N ASN A 149 0.43 22.54 9.62
CA ASN A 149 1.48 22.82 8.65
C ASN A 149 2.52 21.69 8.56
N ALA A 150 2.61 20.86 9.60
CA ALA A 150 3.48 19.69 9.66
C ALA A 150 2.85 18.45 9.00
N PHE A 151 1.52 18.30 9.08
CA PHE A 151 0.80 17.21 8.42
C PHE A 151 1.14 17.10 6.93
N SER A 152 1.21 15.87 6.44
CA SER A 152 1.38 15.65 5.01
C SER A 152 0.11 16.10 4.26
N PRO A 153 0.23 16.74 3.08
CA PRO A 153 -0.94 17.11 2.27
C PRO A 153 -1.85 15.90 1.99
N ARG A 154 -1.22 14.74 1.78
CA ARG A 154 -1.84 13.43 1.61
C ARG A 154 -2.75 13.08 2.80
N TYR A 155 -2.24 13.15 4.02
CA TYR A 155 -3.02 12.87 5.23
C TYR A 155 -4.25 13.78 5.35
N LEU A 156 -4.10 15.07 5.10
CA LEU A 156 -5.20 16.05 5.18
C LEU A 156 -6.31 15.79 4.15
N LEU A 157 -5.95 15.32 2.96
CA LEU A 157 -6.91 14.94 1.94
C LEU A 157 -7.71 13.70 2.39
N TYR A 158 -7.06 12.75 3.06
CA TYR A 158 -7.63 11.42 3.32
C TYR A 158 -8.35 11.30 4.66
N ALA A 159 -7.75 11.79 5.74
CA ALA A 159 -8.29 11.61 7.08
C ALA A 159 -9.62 12.35 7.24
N HIS A 160 -10.60 11.69 7.85
CA HIS A 160 -11.86 12.34 8.24
C HIS A 160 -11.65 13.22 9.48
N THR A 161 -12.48 14.24 9.68
CA THR A 161 -12.34 15.18 10.82
C THR A 161 -12.21 14.46 12.17
N ASN A 162 -13.03 13.43 12.41
CA ASN A 162 -12.97 12.65 13.66
C ASN A 162 -11.65 11.88 13.80
N GLN A 163 -11.18 11.27 12.71
CA GLN A 163 -9.89 10.59 12.69
C GLN A 163 -8.75 11.58 12.94
N ILE A 164 -8.82 12.80 12.39
CA ILE A 164 -7.82 13.84 12.64
C ILE A 164 -7.74 14.19 14.13
N LEU A 165 -8.89 14.26 14.82
CA LEU A 165 -8.93 14.50 16.25
C LEU A 165 -8.28 13.35 17.05
N GLU A 166 -8.62 12.09 16.73
CA GLU A 166 -8.02 10.91 17.35
C GLU A 166 -6.49 10.87 17.16
N ASP A 167 -6.04 11.16 15.94
CA ASP A 167 -4.62 11.14 15.58
C ASP A 167 -3.83 12.30 16.23
N ILE A 168 -4.49 13.46 16.44
CA ILE A 168 -3.93 14.58 17.21
C ILE A 168 -3.77 14.17 18.67
N GLU A 169 -4.78 13.55 19.29
CA GLU A 169 -4.70 13.09 20.68
C GLU A 169 -3.58 12.05 20.85
N LEU A 170 -3.45 11.13 19.90
CA LEU A 170 -2.36 10.16 19.87
C LEU A 170 -1.00 10.87 19.77
N TYR A 171 -0.85 11.84 18.88
CA TYR A 171 0.37 12.65 18.75
C TYR A 171 0.68 13.45 20.03
N GLU A 172 -0.32 14.07 20.65
CA GLU A 172 -0.16 14.80 21.92
C GLU A 172 0.35 13.84 23.04
N SER A 173 -0.06 12.57 23.01
CA SER A 173 0.38 11.55 23.97
C SER A 173 1.80 11.01 23.72
N LEU A 174 2.39 11.25 22.55
CA LEU A 174 3.74 10.79 22.19
C LEU A 174 4.79 11.38 23.16
N GLY A 175 4.73 12.68 23.42
CA GLY A 175 5.67 13.38 24.28
C GLY A 175 7.13 13.05 23.95
N GLU A 176 7.89 12.56 24.93
CA GLU A 176 9.29 12.16 24.76
C GLU A 176 9.49 10.69 24.35
N LYS A 177 8.42 9.89 24.30
CA LYS A 177 8.49 8.47 23.92
C LYS A 177 8.93 8.32 22.46
N ASP A 178 9.49 7.16 22.13
CA ASP A 178 9.85 6.84 20.73
C ASP A 178 8.61 6.58 19.88
N PHE A 179 7.59 5.95 20.45
CA PHE A 179 6.28 5.76 19.84
C PHE A 179 5.17 5.64 20.89
N VAL A 180 3.94 5.78 20.41
CA VAL A 180 2.70 5.42 21.09
C VAL A 180 1.77 4.78 20.06
N TRP A 181 0.87 3.93 20.52
CA TRP A 181 -0.12 3.32 19.63
C TRP A 181 -1.50 3.23 20.25
N ASN A 182 -2.51 3.11 19.39
CA ASN A 182 -3.89 2.88 19.76
C ASN A 182 -4.45 1.74 18.90
N ILE A 183 -5.09 0.77 19.55
CA ILE A 183 -5.65 -0.42 18.90
C ILE A 183 -7.16 -0.39 19.09
N THR A 184 -7.91 -0.30 17.99
CA THR A 184 -9.37 -0.35 18.00
C THR A 184 -9.89 -1.55 17.21
N LYS A 185 -11.11 -2.00 17.56
CA LYS A 185 -11.83 -2.95 16.72
C LYS A 185 -12.43 -2.21 15.53
N SER A 186 -12.28 -2.78 14.34
CA SER A 186 -13.00 -2.36 13.14
C SER A 186 -14.43 -2.92 13.13
N ASP A 187 -15.25 -2.45 12.19
CA ASP A 187 -16.63 -2.92 12.01
C ASP A 187 -16.71 -4.43 11.68
N ASP A 188 -15.64 -5.00 11.11
CA ASP A 188 -15.45 -6.44 11.00
C ASP A 188 -14.79 -6.99 12.28
N ALA A 189 -15.52 -7.84 13.02
CA ALA A 189 -15.09 -8.42 14.29
C ALA A 189 -13.72 -9.13 14.24
N ASN A 190 -13.30 -9.58 13.05
CA ASN A 190 -12.06 -10.31 12.82
C ASN A 190 -10.85 -9.43 12.45
N THR A 191 -10.99 -8.10 12.50
CA THR A 191 -9.90 -7.17 12.21
C THR A 191 -9.70 -6.14 13.32
N ARG A 192 -8.51 -5.53 13.33
CA ARG A 192 -8.13 -4.45 14.24
C ARG A 192 -7.51 -3.32 13.44
N ILE A 193 -7.73 -2.09 13.89
CA ILE A 193 -7.02 -0.91 13.39
C ILE A 193 -5.95 -0.56 14.43
N VAL A 194 -4.69 -0.65 14.05
CA VAL A 194 -3.55 -0.26 14.87
C VAL A 194 -2.99 1.05 14.33
N ARG A 195 -3.13 2.13 15.10
CA ARG A 195 -2.54 3.43 14.80
C ARG A 195 -1.26 3.58 15.61
N ILE A 196 -0.15 3.87 14.96
CA ILE A 196 1.16 4.06 15.58
C ILE A 196 1.62 5.47 15.25
N CYS A 197 1.86 6.28 16.28
CA CYS A 197 2.51 7.57 16.15
C CYS A 197 3.93 7.45 16.72
N ALA A 198 4.95 7.73 15.92
CA ALA A 198 6.34 7.52 16.29
C ALA A 198 7.25 8.63 15.80
N LYS A 199 8.40 8.81 16.46
CA LYS A 199 9.51 9.61 15.95
C LYS A 199 10.07 8.91 14.71
N ASP A 200 9.90 9.53 13.55
CA ASP A 200 10.20 8.94 12.26
C ASP A 200 11.70 8.69 12.10
N ARG A 201 12.04 7.52 11.55
CA ARG A 201 13.41 7.09 11.28
C ARG A 201 13.42 6.03 10.17
N PRO A 202 14.46 6.00 9.31
CA PRO A 202 14.59 4.97 8.31
C PRO A 202 14.47 3.56 8.90
N GLY A 203 13.63 2.72 8.27
CA GLY A 203 13.40 1.34 8.70
C GLY A 203 12.31 1.15 9.77
N LEU A 204 11.65 2.22 10.22
CA LEU A 204 10.53 2.15 11.17
C LEU A 204 9.43 1.19 10.70
N PHE A 205 8.93 1.38 9.47
CA PHE A 205 7.89 0.53 8.90
C PHE A 205 8.29 -0.96 8.82
N SER A 206 9.54 -1.22 8.42
CA SER A 206 10.08 -2.58 8.41
C SER A 206 10.11 -3.18 9.82
N SER A 207 10.52 -2.38 10.81
CA SER A 207 10.56 -2.82 12.21
C SER A 207 9.16 -3.19 12.72
N ILE A 208 8.16 -2.34 12.48
CA ILE A 208 6.76 -2.60 12.85
C ILE A 208 6.25 -3.88 12.18
N SER A 209 6.46 -4.04 10.87
CA SER A 209 6.06 -5.24 10.13
C SER A 209 6.69 -6.52 10.68
N GLY A 210 7.98 -6.46 11.04
CA GLY A 210 8.69 -7.57 11.68
C GLY A 210 8.12 -7.91 13.06
N ILE A 211 7.81 -6.91 13.87
CA ILE A 211 7.21 -7.11 15.20
C ILE A 211 5.82 -7.74 15.12
N PHE A 212 5.00 -7.30 14.17
CA PHE A 212 3.69 -7.92 13.92
C PHE A 212 3.85 -9.38 13.49
N THR A 213 4.76 -9.65 12.56
CA THR A 213 5.11 -11.01 12.15
C THR A 213 5.54 -11.87 13.34
N LEU A 214 6.43 -11.37 14.21
CA LEU A 214 6.89 -12.08 15.42
C LEU A 214 5.76 -12.43 16.38
N ASN A 215 4.71 -11.63 16.41
CA ASN A 215 3.57 -11.81 17.32
C ASN A 215 2.34 -12.46 16.67
N ASN A 216 2.47 -12.98 15.44
CA ASN A 216 1.37 -13.60 14.67
C ASN A 216 0.23 -12.62 14.33
N VAL A 217 0.57 -11.34 14.17
CA VAL A 217 -0.35 -10.31 13.67
C VAL A 217 -0.16 -10.22 12.16
N ASP A 218 -1.25 -10.43 11.41
CA ASP A 218 -1.24 -10.43 9.94
C ASP A 218 -1.65 -9.04 9.42
N ILE A 219 -0.81 -8.42 8.59
CA ILE A 219 -1.09 -7.09 8.03
C ILE A 219 -1.95 -7.24 6.78
N ILE A 220 -3.16 -6.68 6.81
CA ILE A 220 -4.06 -6.66 5.67
C ILE A 220 -3.80 -5.43 4.81
N ASP A 221 -3.68 -4.26 5.43
CA ASP A 221 -3.48 -2.97 4.77
C ASP A 221 -2.69 -2.03 5.69
N ALA A 222 -1.98 -1.08 5.11
CA ALA A 222 -1.19 -0.11 5.87
C ALA A 222 -1.17 1.26 5.18
N GLN A 223 -1.48 2.32 5.91
CA GLN A 223 -1.34 3.70 5.46
C GLN A 223 -0.25 4.37 6.27
N ILE A 224 0.78 4.88 5.59
CA ILE A 224 1.95 5.48 6.21
C ILE A 224 1.90 6.97 5.94
N PHE A 225 2.07 7.79 6.97
CA PHE A 225 2.08 9.24 6.84
C PHE A 225 3.27 9.84 7.56
N THR A 226 4.31 10.19 6.80
CA THR A 226 5.42 10.98 7.32
C THR A 226 5.08 12.47 7.32
N TRP A 227 5.14 13.10 8.49
CA TRP A 227 4.93 14.52 8.70
C TRP A 227 6.24 15.30 8.70
N ARG A 228 6.18 16.60 8.38
CA ARG A 228 7.36 17.47 8.26
C ARG A 228 8.11 17.69 9.58
N ASN A 229 7.48 17.40 10.71
CA ASN A 229 8.09 17.45 12.04
C ASN A 229 8.79 16.13 12.43
N ARG A 230 9.10 15.24 11.46
CA ARG A 230 9.75 13.93 11.68
C ARG A 230 8.92 13.01 12.57
N VAL A 231 7.62 13.01 12.35
CA VAL A 231 6.70 12.06 12.98
C VAL A 231 6.10 11.20 11.90
N ALA A 232 6.06 9.90 12.15
CA ALA A 232 5.33 8.95 11.33
C ALA A 232 4.01 8.63 12.03
N LEU A 233 2.91 8.74 11.29
CA LEU A 233 1.61 8.19 11.67
C LEU A 233 1.31 7.02 10.74
N ASP A 234 1.43 5.81 11.27
CA ASP A 234 1.20 4.57 10.52
C ASP A 234 -0.09 3.91 11.00
N ILE A 235 -1.01 3.65 10.08
CA ILE A 235 -2.32 3.09 10.34
C ILE A 235 -2.41 1.74 9.66
N PHE A 236 -2.45 0.66 10.44
CA PHE A 236 -2.52 -0.70 9.95
C PHE A 236 -3.93 -1.25 10.17
N ASN A 237 -4.47 -1.91 9.16
CA ASN A 237 -5.56 -2.85 9.33
C ASN A 237 -4.97 -4.26 9.40
N VAL A 238 -5.25 -4.98 10.48
CA VAL A 238 -4.60 -6.26 10.78
C VAL A 238 -5.60 -7.33 11.20
N LYS A 239 -5.27 -8.60 10.97
CA LYS A 239 -5.92 -9.69 11.70
C LYS A 239 -5.18 -9.90 13.02
N PRO A 240 -5.90 -9.97 14.15
CA PRO A 240 -5.29 -10.30 15.42
C PRO A 240 -4.75 -11.74 15.40
N PRO A 241 -3.94 -12.13 16.39
CA PRO A 241 -3.43 -13.49 16.50
C PRO A 241 -4.56 -14.54 16.48
N PRO A 242 -4.35 -15.73 15.91
CA PRO A 242 -5.39 -16.77 15.80
C PRO A 242 -6.03 -17.15 17.15
N GLU A 243 -5.22 -17.14 18.21
CA GLU A 243 -5.66 -17.40 19.58
C GLU A 243 -6.11 -16.10 20.25
N GLN A 244 -7.36 -15.69 20.02
CA GLN A 244 -7.92 -14.44 20.53
C GLN A 244 -7.97 -14.36 22.07
N LEU A 245 -7.99 -15.50 22.78
CA LEU A 245 -7.94 -15.55 24.25
C LEU A 245 -6.71 -14.84 24.84
N PHE A 246 -5.61 -14.80 24.09
CA PHE A 246 -4.35 -14.17 24.52
C PHE A 246 -4.01 -12.91 23.70
N GLU A 247 -5.00 -12.32 23.02
CA GLU A 247 -4.81 -11.15 22.15
C GLU A 247 -4.13 -9.99 22.88
N GLU A 248 -4.63 -9.61 24.06
CA GLU A 248 -4.07 -8.53 24.89
C GLU A 248 -2.61 -8.77 25.30
N GLU A 249 -2.26 -10.01 25.65
CA GLU A 249 -0.89 -10.38 26.02
C GLU A 249 0.05 -10.29 24.81
N ARG A 250 -0.43 -10.64 23.62
CA ARG A 250 0.31 -10.53 22.36
C ARG A 250 0.54 -9.07 21.99
N TRP A 251 -0.44 -8.19 22.20
CA TRP A 251 -0.26 -6.75 22.00
C TRP A 251 0.79 -6.17 22.95
N LYS A 252 0.70 -6.46 24.25
CA LYS A 252 1.71 -6.02 25.23
C LYS A 252 3.12 -6.53 24.90
N ARG A 253 3.22 -7.77 24.42
CA ARG A 253 4.50 -8.34 23.98
C ARG A 253 5.02 -7.64 22.72
N ALA A 254 4.15 -7.36 21.76
CA ALA A 254 4.51 -6.62 20.56
C ALA A 254 4.97 -5.19 20.89
N GLU A 255 4.32 -4.51 21.83
CA GLU A 255 4.71 -3.18 22.31
C GLU A 255 6.14 -3.20 22.85
N LYS A 256 6.41 -4.08 23.81
CA LYS A 256 7.72 -4.21 24.44
C LYS A 256 8.81 -4.57 23.43
N ASN A 257 8.52 -5.49 22.51
CA ASN A 257 9.48 -5.85 21.47
C ASN A 257 9.76 -4.66 20.52
N LEU A 258 8.75 -3.85 20.19
CA LEU A 258 8.93 -2.66 19.36
C LEU A 258 9.73 -1.59 20.10
N GLU A 259 9.48 -1.36 21.39
CA GLU A 259 10.30 -0.48 22.24
C GLU A 259 11.77 -0.90 22.21
N SER A 260 12.05 -2.17 22.47
CA SER A 260 13.42 -2.69 22.44
C SER A 260 14.05 -2.70 21.04
N ALA A 261 13.26 -2.89 19.98
CA ALA A 261 13.77 -2.82 18.61
C ALA A 261 14.16 -1.39 18.23
N LEU A 262 13.37 -0.40 18.64
CA LEU A 262 13.62 1.01 18.36
C LEU A 262 14.75 1.59 19.22
N SER A 263 15.00 1.06 20.41
CA SER A 263 16.17 1.41 21.25
C SER A 263 17.47 0.73 20.79
N GLY A 264 17.38 -0.29 19.93
CA GLY A 264 18.52 -1.08 19.47
C GLY A 264 18.91 -2.24 20.39
N ASP A 265 18.12 -2.51 21.43
CA ASP A 265 18.34 -3.59 22.40
C ASP A 265 17.77 -4.94 21.95
N PHE A 266 17.14 -5.00 20.78
CA PHE A 266 16.50 -6.20 20.24
C PHE A 266 16.93 -6.50 18.81
N ASP A 267 17.53 -7.67 18.61
CA ASP A 267 17.85 -8.20 17.29
C ASP A 267 16.58 -8.81 16.65
N LEU A 268 15.83 -7.93 15.99
CA LEU A 268 14.60 -8.28 15.28
C LEU A 268 14.86 -9.29 14.15
N VAL A 269 15.94 -9.11 13.40
CA VAL A 269 16.28 -9.95 12.24
C VAL A 269 16.52 -11.37 12.72
N LYS A 270 17.38 -11.56 13.72
CA LYS A 270 17.68 -12.88 14.28
C LYS A 270 16.43 -13.57 14.83
N SER A 271 15.60 -12.82 15.58
CA SER A 271 14.37 -13.37 16.16
C SER A 271 13.37 -13.83 15.08
N LEU A 272 13.30 -13.11 13.97
CA LEU A 272 12.46 -13.48 12.83
C LEU A 272 13.02 -14.72 12.12
N ASP A 273 14.33 -14.79 11.89
CA ASP A 273 14.98 -15.96 11.30
C ASP A 273 14.71 -17.23 12.13
N GLU A 274 14.86 -17.16 13.45
CA GLU A 274 14.55 -18.27 14.37
C GLU A 274 13.09 -18.73 14.25
N LYS A 275 12.15 -17.76 14.19
CA LYS A 275 10.72 -18.04 14.02
C LYS A 275 10.42 -18.68 12.66
N MET A 276 11.04 -18.18 11.60
CA MET A 276 10.86 -18.68 10.24
C MET A 276 11.44 -20.09 10.09
N MET A 277 12.56 -20.41 10.74
CA MET A 277 13.13 -21.77 10.78
C MET A 277 12.22 -22.76 11.51
N ALA A 278 11.54 -22.31 12.58
CA ALA A 278 10.56 -23.13 13.30
C ALA A 278 9.28 -23.38 12.48
N TYR A 279 9.01 -22.54 11.48
CA TYR A 279 7.84 -22.66 10.61
C TYR A 279 8.06 -23.76 9.56
N LYS A 280 7.34 -24.89 9.68
CA LYS A 280 7.36 -25.92 8.64
C LYS A 280 6.51 -25.44 7.45
N PRO A 281 7.08 -25.26 6.25
CA PRO A 281 6.29 -24.83 5.10
C PRO A 281 5.23 -25.89 4.77
N PHE A 282 3.97 -25.45 4.64
CA PHE A 282 2.94 -26.26 4.01
C PHE A 282 3.37 -26.51 2.56
N LYS A 283 3.69 -27.77 2.22
CA LYS A 283 4.07 -28.20 0.87
C LYS A 283 2.85 -28.18 -0.07
N ASN A 284 2.41 -27.01 -0.52
CA ASN A 284 1.63 -26.94 -1.76
C ASN A 284 2.55 -26.55 -2.91
N ARG A 285 3.29 -27.55 -3.42
CA ARG A 285 4.18 -27.43 -4.58
C ARG A 285 3.43 -27.22 -5.91
N SER A 286 2.10 -27.31 -5.96
CA SER A 286 1.41 -27.51 -7.23
C SER A 286 1.06 -26.26 -8.04
N LEU A 287 1.24 -25.04 -7.55
CA LEU A 287 0.94 -23.81 -8.32
C LEU A 287 1.84 -22.61 -7.95
N ILE A 288 3.16 -22.81 -7.80
CA ILE A 288 4.07 -21.68 -7.56
C ILE A 288 4.14 -20.84 -8.85
N ARG A 289 3.33 -19.77 -8.90
CA ARG A 289 3.47 -18.73 -9.91
C ARG A 289 4.83 -18.05 -9.72
N PRO A 290 5.53 -17.67 -10.80
CA PRO A 290 6.80 -16.97 -10.67
C PRO A 290 6.59 -15.64 -9.95
N HIS A 291 7.50 -15.33 -9.04
CA HIS A 291 7.60 -14.01 -8.44
C HIS A 291 7.79 -12.97 -9.54
N ARG A 292 7.09 -11.84 -9.44
CA ARG A 292 7.26 -10.74 -10.39
C ARG A 292 7.45 -9.45 -9.61
N ILE A 293 8.51 -8.72 -9.90
CA ILE A 293 8.79 -7.42 -9.30
C ILE A 293 8.75 -6.38 -10.41
N VAL A 294 7.84 -5.43 -10.30
CA VAL A 294 7.69 -4.31 -11.24
C VAL A 294 8.11 -3.04 -10.52
N ILE A 295 8.93 -2.24 -11.19
CA ILE A 295 9.29 -0.90 -10.71
C ILE A 295 8.80 0.07 -11.76
N ASP A 296 7.98 1.02 -11.33
CA ASP A 296 7.29 1.99 -12.15
C ASP A 296 7.68 3.40 -11.70
N ASN A 297 8.29 4.13 -12.63
CA ASN A 297 8.70 5.52 -12.45
C ASN A 297 7.87 6.49 -13.30
N ASP A 298 6.83 6.04 -13.98
CA ASP A 298 6.08 6.86 -14.93
C ASP A 298 4.71 7.24 -14.38
N SER A 299 4.11 6.36 -13.57
CA SER A 299 2.74 6.56 -13.06
C SER A 299 2.62 7.58 -11.93
N SER A 300 3.73 7.99 -11.31
CA SER A 300 3.73 9.08 -10.32
C SER A 300 4.85 10.07 -10.60
N SER A 301 4.55 11.37 -10.51
CA SER A 301 5.58 12.42 -10.64
C SER A 301 6.53 12.46 -9.44
N PHE A 302 6.10 11.91 -8.30
CA PHE A 302 6.75 12.12 -7.00
C PHE A 302 7.38 10.89 -6.38
N PHE A 303 6.98 9.69 -6.80
CA PHE A 303 7.41 8.43 -6.19
C PHE A 303 7.83 7.41 -7.23
N THR A 304 8.78 6.56 -6.85
CA THR A 304 8.99 5.28 -7.52
C THR A 304 8.01 4.28 -6.93
N ILE A 305 7.28 3.53 -7.76
CA ILE A 305 6.30 2.55 -7.30
C ILE A 305 6.88 1.16 -7.50
N VAL A 306 7.00 0.39 -6.41
CA VAL A 306 7.48 -0.99 -6.42
C VAL A 306 6.30 -1.92 -6.21
N GLU A 307 5.96 -2.74 -7.20
CA GLU A 307 4.92 -3.78 -7.10
C GLU A 307 5.58 -5.16 -7.00
N VAL A 308 5.26 -5.91 -5.95
CA VAL A 308 5.75 -7.27 -5.71
C VAL A 308 4.58 -8.24 -5.80
N PHE A 309 4.67 -9.17 -6.76
CA PHE A 309 3.73 -10.27 -6.95
C PHE A 309 4.37 -11.57 -6.45
N THR A 310 3.81 -12.16 -5.41
CA THR A 310 4.33 -13.38 -4.77
C THR A 310 3.17 -14.15 -4.13
N TYR A 311 3.40 -15.33 -3.57
CA TYR A 311 2.48 -15.96 -2.63
C TYR A 311 2.80 -15.50 -1.21
N ASP A 312 1.81 -15.62 -0.32
CA ASP A 312 1.95 -15.25 1.07
C ASP A 312 2.80 -16.25 1.85
N PHE A 313 3.64 -15.76 2.75
CA PHE A 313 4.40 -16.56 3.70
C PHE A 313 4.77 -15.71 4.92
N PRO A 314 4.96 -16.33 6.11
CA PRO A 314 5.31 -15.59 7.32
C PRO A 314 6.55 -14.72 7.12
N GLY A 315 6.43 -13.42 7.42
CA GLY A 315 7.52 -12.45 7.29
C GLY A 315 7.74 -11.89 5.89
N LEU A 316 6.85 -12.18 4.93
CA LEU A 316 6.91 -11.61 3.58
C LEU A 316 7.07 -10.08 3.58
N LEU A 317 6.18 -9.38 4.28
CA LEU A 317 6.19 -7.91 4.30
C LEU A 317 7.46 -7.35 4.95
N PHE A 318 7.92 -7.95 6.06
CA PHE A 318 9.21 -7.60 6.67
C PHE A 318 10.35 -7.78 5.68
N ASN A 319 10.41 -8.91 4.99
CA ASN A 319 11.46 -9.24 4.04
C ASN A 319 11.53 -8.25 2.86
N ILE A 320 10.39 -7.85 2.31
CA ILE A 320 10.34 -6.84 1.25
C ILE A 320 10.77 -5.47 1.79
N THR A 321 10.23 -5.05 2.94
CA THR A 321 10.48 -3.73 3.50
C THR A 321 11.92 -3.57 4.01
N ASP A 322 12.53 -4.63 4.55
CA ASP A 322 13.95 -4.66 4.92
C ASP A 322 14.85 -4.59 3.67
N ALA A 323 14.47 -5.27 2.58
CA ALA A 323 15.20 -5.17 1.31
C ALA A 323 15.15 -3.74 0.75
N LEU A 324 13.98 -3.09 0.75
CA LEU A 324 13.82 -1.70 0.34
C LEU A 324 14.65 -0.76 1.23
N TYR A 325 14.56 -0.92 2.54
CA TYR A 325 15.33 -0.14 3.51
C TYR A 325 16.84 -0.27 3.27
N ARG A 326 17.35 -1.49 3.06
CA ARG A 326 18.78 -1.73 2.75
C ARG A 326 19.20 -1.15 1.40
N CYS A 327 18.28 -0.97 0.47
CA CYS A 327 18.51 -0.23 -0.77
C CYS A 327 18.53 1.30 -0.58
N LYS A 328 18.42 1.77 0.68
CA LYS A 328 18.30 3.18 1.08
C LYS A 328 17.02 3.83 0.55
N LEU A 329 15.92 3.07 0.58
CA LEU A 329 14.60 3.55 0.21
C LEU A 329 13.74 3.71 1.44
N ASP A 330 13.01 4.80 1.45
CA ASP A 330 12.00 5.13 2.44
C ASP A 330 10.60 4.94 1.85
N ILE A 331 9.70 4.37 2.65
CA ILE A 331 8.36 3.98 2.20
C ILE A 331 7.38 5.04 2.66
N TRP A 332 6.74 5.71 1.69
CA TRP A 332 5.75 6.76 1.95
C TRP A 332 4.32 6.24 1.88
N VAL A 333 4.11 5.15 1.14
CA VAL A 333 2.81 4.47 1.02
C VAL A 333 3.09 3.00 0.86
N ALA A 334 2.35 2.16 1.58
CA ALA A 334 2.25 0.75 1.31
C ALA A 334 0.79 0.43 0.95
N LYS A 335 0.58 -0.57 0.11
CA LYS A 335 -0.72 -1.20 -0.12
C LYS A 335 -0.49 -2.69 -0.16
N ILE A 336 -1.08 -3.38 0.80
CA ILE A 336 -0.93 -4.82 0.95
C ILE A 336 -2.24 -5.42 0.48
N ALA A 337 -2.19 -6.32 -0.51
CA ALA A 337 -3.40 -6.89 -1.08
C ALA A 337 -3.21 -8.37 -1.37
N THR A 338 -3.87 -9.22 -0.59
CA THR A 338 -3.86 -10.67 -0.81
C THR A 338 -5.09 -11.08 -1.63
N LYS A 339 -4.88 -11.59 -2.86
CA LYS A 339 -5.93 -12.13 -3.72
C LYS A 339 -5.75 -13.63 -3.94
N ALA A 340 -6.66 -14.42 -3.38
CA ALA A 340 -6.64 -15.88 -3.44
C ALA A 340 -5.30 -16.47 -2.98
N ASP A 341 -4.42 -16.87 -3.91
CA ASP A 341 -3.13 -17.50 -3.62
C ASP A 341 -1.94 -16.58 -3.97
N GLN A 342 -2.19 -15.30 -4.31
CA GLN A 342 -1.17 -14.33 -4.69
C GLN A 342 -1.34 -13.02 -3.93
N VAL A 343 -0.26 -12.60 -3.26
CA VAL A 343 -0.08 -11.29 -2.65
C VAL A 343 0.42 -10.31 -3.72
N VAL A 344 -0.12 -9.10 -3.68
CA VAL A 344 0.32 -7.96 -4.47
C VAL A 344 0.60 -6.82 -3.50
N ASP A 345 1.88 -6.64 -3.19
CA ASP A 345 2.33 -5.56 -2.32
C ASP A 345 2.83 -4.41 -3.19
N VAL A 346 2.34 -3.20 -2.91
CA VAL A 346 2.73 -2.00 -3.66
C VAL A 346 3.29 -0.96 -2.70
N PHE A 347 4.49 -0.47 -3.00
CA PHE A 347 5.19 0.52 -2.18
C PHE A 347 5.50 1.77 -3.00
N TYR A 348 5.13 2.93 -2.50
CA TYR A 348 5.56 4.22 -3.05
C TYR A 348 6.78 4.65 -2.25
N VAL A 349 7.92 4.70 -2.93
CA VAL A 349 9.22 4.92 -2.30
C VAL A 349 9.96 6.12 -2.87
N ARG A 350 10.82 6.67 -2.04
CA ARG A 350 11.88 7.61 -2.40
C ARG A 350 13.19 7.11 -1.83
N ASP A 351 14.31 7.54 -2.38
CA ASP A 351 15.57 7.38 -1.67
C ASP A 351 15.65 8.31 -0.45
N PHE A 352 16.68 8.14 0.38
CA PHE A 352 16.89 8.97 1.57
C PHE A 352 17.23 10.43 1.25
N ASP A 353 17.56 10.74 0.00
CA ASP A 353 17.71 12.12 -0.49
C ASP A 353 16.38 12.71 -1.00
N GLY A 354 15.29 11.95 -0.88
CA GLY A 354 13.92 12.35 -1.24
C GLY A 354 13.61 12.28 -2.73
N GLN A 355 14.45 11.63 -3.53
CA GLN A 355 14.32 11.52 -4.97
C GLN A 355 13.71 10.18 -5.40
N LYS A 356 13.23 10.14 -6.65
CA LYS A 356 12.84 8.89 -7.31
C LYS A 356 14.07 8.12 -7.76
N VAL A 357 13.94 6.81 -7.85
CA VAL A 357 14.98 5.92 -8.37
C VAL A 357 15.03 6.00 -9.90
N GLY A 358 15.83 6.93 -10.44
CA GLY A 358 15.87 7.19 -11.88
C GLY A 358 16.76 6.25 -12.71
N SER A 359 17.88 5.77 -12.17
CA SER A 359 18.85 4.97 -12.95
C SER A 359 18.43 3.51 -13.10
N SER A 360 18.61 2.94 -14.30
CA SER A 360 18.36 1.51 -14.58
C SER A 360 19.09 0.55 -13.64
N ASP A 361 20.31 0.90 -13.24
CA ASP A 361 21.16 0.04 -12.42
C ASP A 361 20.58 -0.10 -11.00
N ARG A 362 20.21 1.03 -10.38
CA ARG A 362 19.49 1.04 -9.08
C ARG A 362 18.17 0.27 -9.15
N VAL A 363 17.42 0.39 -10.25
CA VAL A 363 16.19 -0.38 -10.47
C VAL A 363 16.50 -1.89 -10.49
N GLY A 364 17.58 -2.31 -11.14
CA GLY A 364 18.06 -3.69 -11.14
C GLY A 364 18.48 -4.18 -9.75
N GLU A 365 19.22 -3.36 -9.00
CA GLU A 365 19.64 -3.65 -7.62
C GLU A 365 18.45 -3.90 -6.70
N ILE A 366 17.43 -3.03 -6.74
CA ILE A 366 16.22 -3.16 -5.91
C ILE A 366 15.47 -4.45 -6.25
N LYS A 367 15.30 -4.74 -7.55
CA LYS A 367 14.66 -6.00 -7.98
C LYS A 367 15.41 -7.21 -7.45
N ASN A 368 16.74 -7.22 -7.57
CA ASN A 368 17.56 -8.33 -7.09
C ASN A 368 17.50 -8.47 -5.56
N ALA A 369 17.58 -7.35 -4.83
CA ALA A 369 17.50 -7.35 -3.37
C ALA A 369 16.18 -7.93 -2.86
N ILE A 370 15.04 -7.54 -3.47
CA ILE A 370 13.74 -8.10 -3.12
C ILE A 370 13.68 -9.57 -3.53
N GLN A 371 14.11 -9.92 -4.74
CA GLN A 371 14.05 -11.29 -5.27
C GLN A 371 14.80 -12.29 -4.39
N GLN A 372 15.95 -11.90 -3.82
CA GLN A 372 16.75 -12.72 -2.91
C GLN A 372 16.06 -12.99 -1.56
N ARG A 373 15.07 -12.18 -1.18
CA ARG A 373 14.27 -12.38 0.03
C ARG A 373 13.00 -13.22 -0.21
N LEU A 374 12.68 -13.52 -1.47
CA LEU A 374 11.53 -14.36 -1.82
C LEU A 374 11.94 -15.84 -1.92
N PRO A 375 11.11 -16.77 -1.40
CA PRO A 375 11.45 -18.20 -1.39
C PRO A 375 11.52 -18.79 -2.80
N GLY A 376 12.41 -19.76 -3.00
CA GLY A 376 12.59 -20.42 -4.32
C GLY A 376 13.42 -19.62 -5.33
N SER A 377 14.00 -18.50 -4.93
CA SER A 377 15.06 -17.83 -5.70
C SER A 377 16.29 -18.74 -5.75
N ALA A 378 16.64 -19.22 -6.95
CA ALA A 378 17.84 -20.00 -7.16
C ALA A 378 19.07 -19.08 -7.11
N SER A 379 19.55 -18.78 -5.90
CA SER A 379 20.89 -18.24 -5.67
C SER A 379 21.23 -18.31 -4.18
N GLY A 380 21.93 -19.39 -3.80
CA GLY A 380 22.97 -19.41 -2.77
C GLY A 380 22.57 -19.12 -1.32
N HIS A 381 22.71 -20.14 -0.47
CA HIS A 381 23.36 -19.92 0.82
C HIS A 381 24.55 -18.96 0.62
N LEU A 382 24.45 -17.75 1.15
CA LEU A 382 25.63 -16.96 1.49
C LEU A 382 25.63 -16.81 3.00
N ALA A 383 26.59 -17.53 3.59
CA ALA A 383 27.06 -17.34 4.94
C ALA A 383 27.31 -15.85 5.22
N GLY A 384 27.18 -15.49 6.50
CA GLY A 384 27.23 -14.12 6.99
C GLY A 384 28.25 -13.24 6.28
N VAL A 385 27.74 -12.19 5.65
CA VAL A 385 28.57 -11.08 5.20
C VAL A 385 28.83 -10.22 6.44
N THR A 386 29.94 -10.52 7.12
CA THR A 386 30.56 -9.62 8.08
C THR A 386 31.17 -8.45 7.30
N TYR A 387 30.48 -7.31 7.27
CA TYR A 387 31.15 -6.06 6.87
C TYR A 387 31.79 -5.44 8.11
N SER A 388 33.12 -5.43 8.07
CA SER A 388 34.00 -4.76 9.03
C SER A 388 33.58 -3.30 9.20
N GLN A 389 33.17 -2.95 10.43
CA GLN A 389 33.27 -1.57 10.91
C GLN A 389 34.76 -1.20 10.89
N LYS A 390 35.21 -0.49 9.86
CA LYS A 390 36.40 0.35 9.99
C LYS A 390 35.92 1.72 10.44
N SER A 391 36.10 1.94 11.73
CA SER A 391 36.32 3.25 12.31
C SER A 391 37.36 4.02 11.49
N GLN A 392 36.98 5.18 10.97
CA GLN A 392 37.93 6.24 10.66
C GLN A 392 37.59 7.43 11.56
N ASN A 393 38.17 7.37 12.75
CA ASN A 393 38.52 8.53 13.56
C ASN A 393 39.94 8.94 13.16
N THR A 394 40.12 10.15 12.61
CA THR A 394 41.30 11.06 12.64
C THR A 394 41.16 12.03 11.45
N VAL A 395 41.23 13.36 11.55
CA VAL A 395 41.63 14.35 12.58
C VAL A 395 40.65 15.51 12.53
#